data_AF-A0A1F7VBA4-F1
#
_entry.id   AF-A0A1F7VBA4-F1
#
_cell.length_a   1.000
_cell.length_b   1.000
_cell.length_c   1.000
_cell.angle_alpha   90.00
_cell.angle_beta   90.00
_cell.angle_gamma   90.00
#
_symmetry.space_group_name_H-M   'P 1'
#
loop_
_entity.id
_entity.type
_entity.pdbx_description
1 polymer ?
#
loop_
_entity_poly.entity_id
_entity_poly.type
_entity_poly.pdbx_seq_one_letter_code
_entity_poly.pdbx_strand_id
1 'polypeptide(L)'
;MQIYVDQSGKVEYTSQDTVIAYSNAKRKSLVIRAEEKRKIQQMFREAGKPTIFAFKTFALLVYLLIRDDVMDIGTVMIDREYVGKEWLVKQVLLQLLRKHGVSIDKGAIDFCHIGKKHKAHMRALSVFHGEITPDMVVTSRDVLPYVL
;
A
#
# COMPACT_ATOMS: atom_id res chain seq x y z
N MET A 1 -8.34 -6.90 14.94
CA MET A 1 -7.07 -6.26 15.40
C MET A 1 -6.92 -4.87 14.80
N GLN A 2 -6.25 -3.94 15.47
CA GLN A 2 -5.81 -2.68 14.85
C GLN A 2 -4.41 -2.86 14.24
N ILE A 3 -4.20 -2.41 13.01
CA ILE A 3 -2.90 -2.39 12.36
C ILE A 3 -2.50 -0.98 11.96
N TYR A 4 -1.20 -0.76 11.84
CA TYR A 4 -0.61 0.46 11.32
C TYR A 4 0.16 0.14 10.04
N VAL A 5 -0.09 0.88 8.97
CA VAL A 5 0.47 0.69 7.64
C VAL A 5 1.38 1.87 7.31
N ASP A 6 2.63 1.59 6.98
CA ASP A 6 3.62 2.58 6.58
C ASP A 6 4.39 2.08 5.35
N GLN A 7 5.17 2.96 4.72
CA GLN A 7 5.98 2.62 3.56
C GLN A 7 7.43 3.09 3.70
N SER A 8 8.28 2.54 2.83
CA SER A 8 9.65 3.01 2.62
C SER A 8 9.94 3.03 1.13
N GLY A 9 10.38 4.20 0.66
CA GLY A 9 10.49 4.53 -0.76
C GLY A 9 9.13 4.78 -1.40
N LYS A 10 8.85 6.05 -1.77
CA LYS A 10 7.54 6.39 -2.34
C LYS A 10 7.30 5.73 -3.70
N VAL A 11 6.03 5.49 -4.01
CA VAL A 11 5.63 4.87 -5.28
C VAL A 11 6.11 5.68 -6.48
N GLU A 12 5.99 7.01 -6.43
CA GLU A 12 6.43 7.92 -7.48
C GLU A 12 7.95 7.95 -7.69
N TYR A 13 8.75 7.50 -6.71
CA TYR A 13 10.19 7.36 -6.84
C TYR A 13 10.52 6.07 -7.59
N THR A 14 10.29 6.10 -8.90
CA THR A 14 10.39 4.93 -9.81
C THR A 14 11.81 4.44 -10.07
N SER A 15 12.84 5.13 -9.55
CA SER A 15 14.24 4.71 -9.58
C SER A 15 14.64 3.77 -8.45
N GLN A 16 13.80 3.60 -7.44
CA GLN A 16 14.05 2.76 -6.26
C GLN A 16 12.84 1.88 -5.98
N ASP A 17 13.01 0.86 -5.14
CA ASP A 17 11.90 -0.01 -4.73
C ASP A 17 10.92 0.74 -3.81
N THR A 18 9.74 0.15 -3.61
CA THR A 18 8.80 0.58 -2.57
C THR A 18 8.45 -0.63 -1.73
N VAL A 19 8.56 -0.46 -0.41
CA VAL A 19 8.06 -1.43 0.56
C VAL A 19 6.85 -0.84 1.25
N ILE A 20 5.78 -1.62 1.38
CA ILE A 20 4.67 -1.32 2.28
C ILE A 20 4.63 -2.39 3.35
N ALA A 21 4.52 -1.98 4.61
CA ALA A 21 4.43 -2.90 5.72
C ALA A 21 3.32 -2.49 6.68
N TYR A 22 2.76 -3.48 7.36
CA TYR A 22 1.98 -3.24 8.57
C TYR A 22 2.59 -3.94 9.77
N SER A 23 2.32 -3.39 10.95
CA SER A 23 2.64 -4.01 12.22
C SER A 23 1.56 -3.74 13.27
N ASN A 24 1.36 -4.72 14.15
CA ASN A 24 0.90 -4.61 15.54
C ASN A 24 0.95 -6.03 16.16
N ALA A 25 -0.19 -6.71 16.30
CA ALA A 25 -0.28 -8.12 16.71
C ALA A 25 0.27 -9.09 15.65
N LYS A 26 0.03 -8.79 14.37
CA LYS A 26 0.71 -9.42 13.22
C LYS A 26 1.65 -8.42 12.55
N ARG A 27 2.56 -8.92 11.72
CA ARG A 27 3.41 -8.11 10.84
C ARG A 27 3.45 -8.73 9.45
N LYS A 28 3.41 -7.90 8.43
CA LYS A 28 3.54 -8.33 7.03
C LYS A 28 4.10 -7.17 6.23
N SER A 29 4.79 -7.50 5.16
CA SER A 29 5.45 -6.56 4.28
C SER A 29 5.41 -7.07 2.86
N LEU A 30 5.28 -6.15 1.92
CA LEU A 30 5.44 -6.43 0.50
C LEU A 30 6.45 -5.46 -0.09
N VAL A 31 7.14 -5.90 -1.14
CA VAL A 31 7.98 -5.04 -1.97
C VAL A 31 7.43 -5.00 -3.39
N ILE A 32 7.52 -3.83 -4.02
CA ILE A 32 7.41 -3.68 -5.45
C ILE A 32 8.71 -3.05 -5.98
N ARG A 33 9.30 -3.70 -6.98
CA ARG A 33 10.57 -3.27 -7.55
C ARG A 33 10.43 -2.02 -8.42
N ALA A 34 11.49 -1.23 -8.51
CA ALA A 34 11.59 -0.05 -9.36
C ALA A 34 11.14 -0.33 -10.82
N GLU A 35 11.55 -1.45 -11.39
CA GLU A 35 11.15 -1.87 -12.74
C GLU A 35 9.64 -2.09 -12.88
N GLU A 36 9.00 -2.67 -11.87
CA GLU A 36 7.55 -2.95 -11.88
C GLU A 36 6.76 -1.65 -11.69
N LYS A 37 7.25 -0.72 -10.86
CA LYS A 37 6.65 0.62 -10.73
C LYS A 37 6.69 1.39 -12.03
N ARG A 38 7.78 1.31 -12.79
CA ARG A 38 7.88 1.95 -14.12
C ARG A 38 6.87 1.39 -15.11
N LYS A 39 6.67 0.06 -15.12
CA LYS A 39 5.64 -0.59 -15.95
C LYS A 39 4.24 -0.08 -15.59
N ILE A 40 3.90 -0.05 -14.29
CA ILE A 40 2.60 0.46 -13.85
C ILE A 40 2.43 1.93 -14.21
N GLN A 41 3.45 2.78 -13.97
CA GLN A 41 3.39 4.20 -14.34
C GLN A 41 3.12 4.38 -15.84
N GLN A 42 3.76 3.56 -16.68
CA GLN A 42 3.55 3.59 -18.12
C GLN A 42 2.11 3.23 -18.50
N MET A 43 1.51 2.20 -17.88
CA MET A 43 0.09 1.88 -18.09
C MET A 43 -0.84 3.06 -17.74
N PHE A 44 -0.57 3.75 -16.62
CA PHE A 44 -1.34 4.93 -16.25
C PHE A 44 -1.18 6.10 -17.24
N ARG A 45 0.01 6.27 -17.83
CA ARG A 45 0.25 7.26 -18.89
C ARG A 45 -0.53 6.93 -20.15
N GLU A 46 -0.48 5.68 -20.58
CA GLU A 46 -1.20 5.19 -21.77
C GLU A 46 -2.73 5.30 -21.59
N ALA A 47 -3.23 5.10 -20.37
CA ALA A 47 -4.63 5.31 -20.03
C ALA A 47 -5.03 6.80 -19.86
N GLY A 48 -4.12 7.76 -20.12
CA GLY A 48 -4.38 9.20 -19.97
C GLY A 48 -4.57 9.66 -18.51
N LYS A 49 -4.11 8.86 -17.53
CA LYS A 49 -4.33 9.08 -16.09
C LYS A 49 -3.01 9.11 -15.29
N PRO A 50 -1.97 9.84 -15.71
CA PRO A 50 -0.65 9.79 -15.06
C PRO A 50 -0.66 10.35 -13.63
N THR A 51 -1.55 11.30 -13.33
CA THR A 51 -1.58 12.02 -12.03
C THR A 51 -2.10 11.16 -10.88
N ILE A 52 -2.88 10.11 -11.16
CA ILE A 52 -3.45 9.23 -10.14
C ILE A 52 -2.62 7.97 -9.88
N PHE A 53 -1.56 7.75 -10.66
CA PHE A 53 -0.68 6.59 -10.59
C PHE A 53 -0.23 6.29 -9.15
N ALA A 54 0.37 7.27 -8.47
CA ALA A 54 0.96 7.08 -7.15
C ALA A 54 -0.11 6.68 -6.11
N PHE A 55 -1.21 7.43 -6.04
CA PHE A 55 -2.28 7.21 -5.06
C PHE A 55 -3.01 5.89 -5.27
N LYS A 56 -3.36 5.56 -6.52
CA LYS A 56 -4.04 4.30 -6.83
C LYS A 56 -3.13 3.09 -6.59
N THR A 57 -1.87 3.19 -7.01
CA THR A 57 -0.90 2.11 -6.80
C THR A 57 -0.63 1.92 -5.32
N PHE A 58 -0.43 2.99 -4.54
CA PHE A 58 -0.29 2.89 -3.09
C PHE A 58 -1.51 2.21 -2.44
N ALA A 59 -2.73 2.68 -2.73
CA ALA A 59 -3.96 2.08 -2.19
C ALA A 59 -4.10 0.59 -2.55
N LEU A 60 -3.73 0.23 -3.78
CA LEU A 60 -3.75 -1.15 -4.25
C LEU A 60 -2.71 -2.02 -3.56
N LEU A 61 -1.50 -1.51 -3.35
CA LEU A 61 -0.48 -2.22 -2.59
C LEU A 61 -0.94 -2.42 -1.14
N VAL A 62 -1.56 -1.42 -0.50
CA VAL A 62 -2.17 -1.61 0.82
C VAL A 62 -3.25 -2.70 0.79
N TYR A 63 -4.12 -2.72 -0.23
CA TYR A 63 -5.11 -3.79 -0.40
C TYR A 63 -4.43 -5.17 -0.50
N LEU A 64 -3.45 -5.33 -1.39
CA LEU A 64 -2.72 -6.59 -1.58
C LEU A 64 -2.04 -7.06 -0.29
N LEU A 65 -1.52 -6.12 0.51
CA LEU A 65 -0.89 -6.41 1.78
C LEU A 65 -1.89 -7.02 2.78
N ILE A 66 -3.10 -6.46 2.87
CA ILE A 66 -4.06 -6.80 3.94
C ILE A 66 -5.12 -7.82 3.53
N ARG A 67 -5.31 -8.09 2.22
CA ARG A 67 -6.47 -8.86 1.72
C ARG A 67 -6.64 -10.24 2.37
N ASP A 68 -5.55 -10.93 2.66
CA ASP A 68 -5.59 -12.29 3.25
C ASP A 68 -5.84 -12.26 4.77
N ASP A 69 -5.60 -11.12 5.40
CA ASP A 69 -5.72 -10.91 6.84
C ASP A 69 -6.94 -10.05 7.21
N VAL A 70 -7.73 -9.61 6.22
CA VAL A 70 -8.72 -8.55 6.38
C VAL A 70 -9.86 -8.92 7.34
N MET A 71 -10.20 -10.21 7.44
CA MET A 71 -11.20 -10.71 8.39
C MET A 71 -10.76 -10.57 9.84
N ASP A 72 -9.45 -10.56 10.10
CA ASP A 72 -8.87 -10.37 11.43
C ASP A 72 -8.59 -8.90 11.73
N ILE A 73 -8.74 -7.99 10.76
CA ILE A 73 -8.42 -6.58 10.87
C ILE A 73 -9.70 -5.78 11.15
N GLY A 74 -9.75 -5.16 12.33
CA GLY A 74 -10.85 -4.29 12.73
C GLY A 74 -10.60 -2.83 12.36
N THR A 75 -9.35 -2.37 12.38
CA THR A 75 -8.98 -0.98 12.04
C THR A 75 -7.63 -0.94 11.32
N VAL A 76 -7.53 -0.12 10.28
CA VAL A 76 -6.33 0.16 9.48
C VAL A 76 -5.97 1.63 9.65
N MET A 77 -4.85 1.90 10.33
CA MET A 77 -4.26 3.23 10.45
C MET A 77 -3.15 3.37 9.40
N ILE A 78 -3.34 4.23 8.40
CA ILE A 78 -2.37 4.44 7.31
C ILE A 78 -1.55 5.70 7.58
N ASP A 79 -0.24 5.66 7.34
CA ASP A 79 0.58 6.88 7.43
C ASP A 79 0.08 7.97 6.45
N ARG A 80 0.20 9.24 6.86
CA ARG A 80 -0.14 10.42 6.04
C ARG A 80 0.95 10.72 5.01
N GLU A 81 1.21 9.74 4.16
CA GLU A 81 2.20 9.81 3.10
C GLU A 81 1.83 10.82 2.01
N TYR A 82 0.54 10.90 1.67
CA TYR A 82 -0.03 11.71 0.60
C TYR A 82 -0.99 12.75 1.16
N VAL A 83 -0.43 13.78 1.80
CA VAL A 83 -1.19 14.85 2.47
C VAL A 83 -2.19 15.51 1.52
N GLY A 84 -3.46 15.57 1.92
CA GLY A 84 -4.57 16.13 1.15
C GLY A 84 -5.17 15.19 0.09
N LYS A 85 -4.66 13.95 -0.03
CA LYS A 85 -5.14 12.91 -0.96
C LYS A 85 -5.55 11.62 -0.23
N GLU A 86 -5.66 11.66 1.10
CA GLU A 86 -6.08 10.55 1.95
C GLU A 86 -7.45 10.02 1.54
N TRP A 87 -8.37 10.92 1.21
CA TRP A 87 -9.72 10.56 0.75
C TRP A 87 -9.68 9.69 -0.52
N LEU A 88 -8.74 9.96 -1.43
CA LEU A 88 -8.61 9.23 -2.68
C LEU A 88 -8.05 7.82 -2.42
N VAL A 89 -7.00 7.73 -1.60
CA VAL A 89 -6.44 6.44 -1.16
C VAL A 89 -7.50 5.60 -0.47
N LYS A 90 -8.24 6.20 0.46
CA LYS A 90 -9.34 5.56 1.20
C LYS A 90 -10.44 5.06 0.26
N GLN A 91 -10.86 5.90 -0.68
CA GLN A 91 -11.90 5.54 -1.64
C GLN A 91 -11.48 4.34 -2.49
N VAL A 92 -10.26 4.36 -3.04
CA VAL A 92 -9.74 3.26 -3.87
C VAL A 92 -9.64 1.98 -3.04
N LEU A 93 -9.09 2.04 -1.83
CA LEU A 93 -8.98 0.88 -0.94
C LEU A 93 -10.36 0.28 -0.61
N LEU A 94 -11.34 1.10 -0.26
CA LEU A 94 -12.71 0.64 0.00
C LEU A 94 -13.37 0.03 -1.24
N GLN A 95 -13.15 0.59 -2.42
CA GLN A 95 -13.66 0.02 -3.68
C GLN A 95 -13.06 -1.37 -3.95
N LEU A 96 -11.75 -1.52 -3.75
CA LEU A 96 -11.06 -2.80 -3.91
C LEU A 96 -11.58 -3.87 -2.95
N LEU A 97 -11.71 -3.52 -1.67
CA LEU A 97 -12.25 -4.42 -0.65
C LEU A 97 -13.67 -4.88 -0.99
N ARG A 98 -14.56 -3.94 -1.33
CA ARG A 98 -15.95 -4.23 -1.71
C ARG A 98 -16.05 -5.11 -2.96
N LYS A 99 -15.24 -4.83 -3.99
CA LYS A 99 -15.18 -5.63 -5.23
C LYS A 99 -14.84 -7.09 -4.95
N HIS A 100 -14.11 -7.37 -3.88
CA HIS A 100 -13.70 -8.70 -3.46
C HIS A 100 -14.50 -9.27 -2.29
N GLY A 101 -15.72 -8.77 -2.06
CA GLY A 101 -16.64 -9.33 -1.07
C GLY A 101 -16.30 -8.97 0.39
N VAL A 102 -15.37 -8.05 0.61
CA VAL A 102 -14.97 -7.61 1.94
C VAL A 102 -15.70 -6.32 2.27
N SER A 103 -16.60 -6.40 3.26
CA SER A 103 -17.27 -5.22 3.81
C SER A 103 -16.57 -4.79 5.10
N ILE A 104 -15.75 -3.74 5.01
CA ILE A 104 -15.21 -3.05 6.18
C ILE A 104 -15.95 -1.73 6.38
N ASP A 105 -16.18 -1.36 7.64
CA ASP A 105 -16.75 -0.06 7.95
C ASP A 105 -15.84 1.07 7.43
N LYS A 106 -16.42 2.16 6.92
CA LYS A 106 -15.61 3.28 6.39
C LYS A 106 -14.79 3.94 7.51
N GLY A 107 -15.28 3.96 8.74
CA GLY A 107 -14.58 4.45 9.92
C GLY A 107 -13.41 3.54 10.36
N ALA A 108 -13.37 2.29 9.90
CA ALA A 108 -12.27 1.38 10.19
C ALA A 108 -10.97 1.70 9.45
N ILE A 109 -10.97 2.59 8.45
CA ILE A 109 -9.76 3.01 7.74
C ILE A 109 -9.51 4.48 8.04
N ASP A 110 -8.40 4.81 8.68
CA ASP A 110 -8.07 6.19 9.02
C ASP A 110 -6.59 6.51 8.78
N PHE A 111 -6.23 7.80 8.85
CA PHE A 111 -4.90 8.30 8.54
C PHE A 111 -4.29 9.09 9.70
N CYS A 112 -3.10 8.68 10.13
CA CYS A 112 -2.35 9.34 11.19
C CYS A 112 -0.88 9.51 10.80
N HIS A 113 -0.13 10.31 11.56
CA HIS A 113 1.32 10.32 11.42
C HIS A 113 1.92 9.11 12.15
N ILE A 114 2.59 8.24 11.40
CA ILE A 114 3.33 7.10 11.91
C ILE A 114 4.79 7.53 12.04
N GLY A 115 5.27 7.62 13.28
CA GLY A 115 6.63 8.10 13.55
C GLY A 115 7.70 7.08 13.15
N LYS A 116 8.92 7.57 12.91
CA LYS A 116 10.09 6.76 12.50
C LYS A 116 10.44 5.59 13.44
N LYS A 117 10.05 5.68 14.72
CA LYS A 117 10.28 4.61 15.71
C LYS A 117 9.15 3.57 15.75
N HIS A 118 8.08 3.78 14.99
CA HIS A 118 6.94 2.87 14.97
C HIS A 118 7.32 1.56 14.27
N LYS A 119 6.77 0.43 14.75
CA LYS A 119 7.12 -0.90 14.25
C LYS A 119 6.80 -1.09 12.77
N ALA A 120 5.74 -0.46 12.28
CA ALA A 120 5.38 -0.46 10.85
C ALA A 120 6.46 0.22 9.99
N HIS A 121 6.90 1.42 10.40
CA HIS A 121 8.00 2.15 9.76
C HIS A 121 9.28 1.32 9.73
N MET A 122 9.69 0.80 10.90
CA MET A 122 10.91 0.02 11.04
C MET A 122 10.87 -1.25 10.17
N ARG A 123 9.72 -1.92 10.09
CA ARG A 123 9.55 -3.10 9.21
C ARG A 123 9.69 -2.72 7.74
N ALA A 124 9.05 -1.64 7.30
CA ALA A 124 9.18 -1.17 5.93
C ALA A 124 10.63 -0.80 5.59
N LEU A 125 11.31 -0.11 6.50
CA LEU A 125 12.69 0.35 6.33
C LEU A 125 13.69 -0.81 6.27
N SER A 126 13.60 -1.77 7.20
CA SER A 126 14.50 -2.92 7.22
C SER A 126 14.36 -3.80 5.98
N VAL A 127 13.14 -3.97 5.46
CA VAL A 127 12.94 -4.68 4.18
C VAL A 127 13.48 -3.86 3.01
N PHE A 128 13.28 -2.53 3.03
CA PHE A 128 13.79 -1.63 1.99
C PHE A 128 15.33 -1.64 1.92
N HIS A 129 16.02 -1.74 3.05
CA HIS A 129 17.49 -1.90 3.11
C HIS A 129 17.99 -3.33 2.84
N GLY A 130 17.08 -4.30 2.66
CA GLY A 130 17.45 -5.71 2.46
C GLY A 130 17.92 -6.43 3.73
N GLU A 131 17.70 -5.85 4.90
CA GLU A 131 18.00 -6.48 6.20
C GLU A 131 17.04 -7.63 6.51
N ILE A 132 15.81 -7.56 5.98
CA ILE A 132 14.76 -8.56 6.15
C ILE A 132 14.14 -8.87 4.79
N THR A 133 13.86 -10.15 4.53
CA THR A 133 13.13 -10.56 3.33
C THR A 133 11.65 -10.14 3.40
N PRO A 134 11.08 -9.57 2.33
CA PRO A 134 9.66 -9.23 2.30
C PRO A 134 8.80 -10.50 2.36
N ASP A 135 7.59 -10.39 2.92
CA ASP A 135 6.63 -11.51 2.95
C ASP A 135 5.98 -11.72 1.58
N MET A 136 5.95 -10.67 0.74
CA MET A 136 5.40 -10.71 -0.61
C MET A 136 6.24 -9.89 -1.59
N VAL A 137 6.36 -10.38 -2.82
CA VAL A 137 6.92 -9.61 -3.95
C VAL A 137 5.78 -9.35 -4.92
N VAL A 138 5.46 -8.07 -5.15
CA VAL A 138 4.37 -7.63 -6.02
C VAL A 138 4.96 -7.18 -7.36
N THR A 139 4.30 -7.57 -8.44
CA THR A 139 4.64 -7.19 -9.80
C THR A 139 3.53 -6.36 -10.44
N SER A 140 3.84 -5.76 -11.58
CA SER A 140 2.88 -5.07 -12.43
C SER A 140 1.71 -5.96 -12.87
N ARG A 141 1.92 -7.29 -12.96
CA ARG A 141 0.86 -8.26 -13.30
C ARG A 141 -0.18 -8.40 -12.19
N ASP A 142 0.24 -8.31 -10.94
CA ASP A 142 -0.67 -8.34 -9.78
C ASP A 142 -1.52 -7.07 -9.70
N VAL A 143 -1.01 -5.97 -10.27
CA VAL A 143 -1.64 -4.65 -10.25
C VAL A 143 -2.61 -4.44 -11.42
N LEU A 144 -2.27 -4.98 -12.58
CA LEU A 144 -3.01 -4.77 -13.84
C LEU A 144 -4.53 -4.99 -13.74
N PRO A 145 -5.06 -6.03 -13.06
CA PRO A 145 -6.51 -6.28 -12.96
C PRO A 145 -7.31 -5.18 -12.24
N TYR A 146 -6.62 -4.19 -11.65
CA TYR A 146 -7.19 -3.15 -10.80
C TYR A 146 -7.03 -1.73 -11.36
N VAL A 147 -6.24 -1.57 -12.42
CA VAL A 147 -5.90 -0.26 -13.00
C VAL A 147 -6.91 0.16 -14.09
N LEU A 148 -7.51 -0.80 -14.78
CA LEU A 148 -8.48 -0.63 -15.87
C LEU A 148 -9.91 -0.50 -15.34
#